data_AF-A0A7S6UFM2-F1
#
_entry.id   AF-A0A7S6UFM2-F1
#
_cell.length_a   1.000
_cell.length_b   1.000
_cell.length_c   1.000
_cell.angle_alpha   90.00
_cell.angle_beta   90.00
_cell.angle_gamma   90.00
#
_symmetry.space_group_name_H-M   'P 1'
#
loop_
_entity.id
_entity.type
_entity.pdbx_description
1 polymer ?
#
loop_
_entity_poly.entity_id
_entity_poly.type
_entity_poly.pdbx_seq_one_letter_code
_entity_poly.pdbx_strand_id
1 'polypeptide(L)' 'MDTTTEFVFGGFLFGVFTAYWAQTTHRNPWLWLFFGWFLPPVAGVLLLLKNSARPAPRNLDARGRDDLIAVRKDIP' A
#
# COMPACT_ATOMS: atom_id res chain seq x y z
N MET A 1 6.85 14.68 -15.34
CA MET A 1 6.34 13.32 -15.59
C MET A 1 5.08 13.18 -14.77
N ASP A 2 4.04 12.63 -15.36
CA ASP A 2 2.71 12.60 -14.75
C ASP A 2 2.63 11.39 -13.83
N THR A 3 1.93 11.50 -12.71
CA THR A 3 1.87 10.46 -11.66
C THR A 3 1.38 9.11 -12.19
N THR A 4 0.49 9.12 -13.18
CA THR A 4 0.02 7.94 -13.90
C THR A 4 1.16 7.16 -14.56
N THR A 5 2.11 7.86 -15.17
CA THR A 5 3.25 7.24 -15.87
C THR A 5 4.20 6.57 -14.87
N GLU A 6 4.40 7.17 -13.69
CA GLU A 6 5.23 6.62 -12.62
C GLU A 6 4.65 5.33 -12.03
N PHE A 7 3.34 5.29 -11.80
CA PHE A 7 2.65 4.08 -11.32
C PHE A 7 2.71 2.94 -12.34
N VAL A 8 2.50 3.23 -13.62
CA VAL A 8 2.58 2.23 -14.69
C VAL A 8 4.01 1.69 -14.81
N PHE A 9 5.01 2.57 -14.73
CA PHE A 9 6.42 2.18 -14.79
C PHE A 9 6.84 1.33 -13.57
N GLY A 10 6.41 1.70 -12.36
CA GLY A 10 6.67 0.91 -11.15
C GLY A 10 6.02 -0.48 -11.19
N GLY A 11 4.76 -0.55 -11.65
CA GLY A 11 4.06 -1.82 -11.86
C GLY A 11 4.73 -2.70 -12.92
N PHE A 12 5.23 -2.09 -14.00
CA PHE A 12 5.99 -2.79 -15.03
C PHE A 12 7.25 -3.44 -14.48
N LEU A 13 8.09 -2.67 -13.79
CA LEU A 13 9.35 -3.15 -13.23
C LEU A 13 9.12 -4.28 -12.23
N PHE A 14 8.09 -4.17 -11.39
CA PHE A 14 7.70 -5.22 -10.46
C PHE A 14 7.21 -6.49 -11.17
N GLY A 15 6.42 -6.33 -12.24
CA GLY A 15 6.02 -7.43 -13.11
C GLY A 15 7.22 -8.16 -13.72
N VAL A 16 8.19 -7.42 -14.26
CA VAL A 16 9.42 -7.98 -14.84
C VAL A 16 10.25 -8.73 -13.80
N PHE A 17 10.41 -8.16 -12.60
CA PHE A 17 11.08 -8.84 -11.48
C PHE A 17 10.38 -10.16 -11.12
N THR A 18 9.05 -10.16 -11.02
CA THR A 18 8.26 -11.34 -10.66
C THR A 18 8.34 -12.41 -11.75
N ALA A 19 8.35 -12.01 -13.02
CA ALA A 19 8.55 -12.90 -14.15
C ALA A 19 9.95 -13.53 -14.14
N TYR A 20 10.98 -12.75 -13.84
CA TYR A 20 12.35 -13.25 -13.71
C TYR A 20 12.47 -14.27 -12.57
N TRP A 21 11.89 -13.98 -11.41
CA TRP A 21 11.83 -14.95 -10.31
C TRP A 21 11.07 -16.23 -10.68
N ALA A 22 10.00 -16.13 -11.47
CA ALA A 22 9.29 -17.31 -11.96
C ALA A 22 10.15 -18.14 -12.93
N GLN A 23 10.97 -17.50 -13.76
CA GLN A 23 11.94 -18.19 -14.63
C GLN A 23 12.96 -19.00 -13.81
N THR A 24 13.54 -18.39 -12.76
CA THR A 24 14.53 -19.08 -11.91
C THR A 24 13.92 -20.24 -11.11
N THR A 25 12.59 -20.25 -10.93
CA THR A 25 11.85 -21.31 -10.22
C THR A 25 11.24 -22.35 -11.18
N HIS A 26 11.59 -22.33 -12.48
CA HIS A 26 11.01 -23.20 -13.51
C HIS A 26 9.47 -23.14 -13.60
N ARG A 27 8.88 -21.96 -13.36
CA ARG A 27 7.43 -21.71 -13.47
C ARG A 27 7.13 -20.88 -14.72
N ASN A 28 5.85 -20.85 -15.14
CA ASN A 28 5.43 -20.08 -16.30
C ASN A 28 5.65 -18.57 -16.08
N PRO A 29 6.61 -17.92 -16.78
CA PRO A 29 6.97 -16.53 -16.50
C PRO A 29 5.93 -15.53 -16.98
N TRP A 30 5.16 -15.87 -18.03
CA TRP A 30 4.10 -15.01 -18.54
C TRP A 30 2.96 -14.86 -17.53
N LEU A 31 2.58 -15.96 -16.87
CA LEU A 31 1.57 -15.93 -15.81
C LEU A 31 1.98 -14.97 -14.68
N TRP A 32 3.24 -15.07 -14.24
CA TRP A 32 3.77 -14.27 -13.14
C TRP A 32 4.05 -12.81 -13.52
N LEU A 33 4.35 -12.52 -14.78
CA LEU A 33 4.41 -11.16 -15.32
C LEU A 33 3.05 -10.46 -15.17
N PHE A 34 1.99 -11.07 -15.70
CA PHE A 34 0.64 -10.51 -15.62
C PHE A 34 0.18 -10.42 -14.17
N PHE A 35 0.48 -11.44 -13.35
CA PHE A 35 0.16 -11.40 -11.93
C PHE A 35 0.79 -10.20 -11.21
N GLY A 36 2.09 -9.94 -11.44
CA GLY A 36 2.78 -8.78 -10.87
C GLY A 36 2.26 -7.43 -11.39
N TRP A 37 1.77 -7.38 -12.63
CA TRP A 37 1.18 -6.16 -13.21
C TRP A 37 -0.24 -5.87 -12.70
N PHE A 38 -1.06 -6.89 -12.47
CA PHE A 38 -2.45 -6.74 -12.01
C PHE A 38 -2.60 -6.58 -10.49
N LEU A 39 -1.61 -7.02 -9.70
CA LEU A 39 -1.66 -6.89 -8.24
C LEU A 39 -1.75 -5.42 -7.75
N PRO A 40 -0.96 -4.45 -8.27
CA PRO A 40 -0.98 -3.07 -7.82
C PRO A 40 -2.36 -2.37 -7.94
N PRO A 41 -3.09 -2.41 -9.08
CA PRO A 41 -4.40 -1.78 -9.16
C PRO A 41 -5.42 -2.46 -8.24
N VAL A 42 -5.38 -3.79 -8.10
CA VAL A 42 -6.28 -4.52 -7.20
C VAL A 42 -6.02 -4.15 -5.74
N ALA A 43 -4.75 -4.11 -5.33
CA ALA A 43 -4.35 -3.69 -3.99
C ALA A 43 -4.77 -2.23 -3.71
N GLY A 44 -4.63 -1.34 -4.70
CA GLY A 44 -5.08 0.05 -4.61
C GLY A 44 -6.60 0.16 -4.37
N VAL A 45 -7.41 -0.58 -5.15
CA VAL A 45 -8.88 -0.60 -4.96
C VAL A 45 -9.26 -1.18 -3.60
N LEU A 46 -8.64 -2.28 -3.17
CA LEU A 46 -8.92 -2.88 -1.87
C LEU A 46 -8.54 -1.96 -0.71
N LEU A 47 -7.42 -1.24 -0.83
CA LEU A 47 -7.03 -0.21 0.15
C LEU A 47 -8.04 0.93 0.20
N LEU A 48 -8.50 1.41 -0.95
CA LEU A 48 -9.53 2.45 -1.02
C LEU A 48 -10.85 1.98 -0.38
N LEU A 49 -11.29 0.75 -0.64
CA LEU A 49 -12.49 0.17 -0.02
C LEU A 49 -12.32 -0.03 1.49
N LYS A 50 -11.15 -0.49 1.93
CA LYS A 50 -10.88 -0.66 3.37
C LYS A 50 -10.79 0.68 4.09
N ASN A 51 -10.27 1.71 3.42
CA ASN A 51 -10.19 3.07 3.96
C ASN A 51 -11.57 3.75 3.96
N SER A 52 -12.41 3.51 2.95
CA SER A 52 -13.77 4.06 2.92
C SER A 52 -14.65 3.49 4.04
N ALA A 53 -14.42 2.24 4.44
CA ALA A 53 -15.08 1.61 5.59
C ALA A 53 -14.63 2.16 6.96
N ARG A 54 -13.58 2.99 7.01
CA ARG A 54 -13.12 3.67 8.22
C ARG A 54 -13.32 5.17 8.05
N PRO A 55 -14.53 5.71 8.31
CA PRO A 55 -14.66 7.14 8.46
C PRO A 55 -13.66 7.59 9.52
N ALA A 56 -12.73 8.47 9.14
CA ALA A 56 -11.83 9.08 10.11
C ALA A 56 -12.72 9.68 11.22
N PRO A 57 -12.51 9.33 12.50
CA PRO A 57 -13.30 9.91 13.56
C PRO A 57 -13.11 11.43 13.48
N ARG A 58 -14.21 12.17 13.27
CA ARG A 58 -14.23 13.65 13.20
C ARG A 58 -13.73 14.29 14.49
N ASN A 59 -13.61 13.49 15.55
CA ASN A 59 -13.08 13.85 16.85
C ASN A 59 -11.69 13.20 17.03
N LEU A 60 -10.67 14.03 17.17
CA LEU A 60 -9.27 13.65 17.43
C LEU A 60 -9.03 13.13 18.87
N ASP A 61 -10.04 13.20 19.74
CA ASP A 61 -9.97 12.88 21.17
C ASP A 61 -10.27 11.39 21.45
N ALA A 62 -10.80 10.64 20.46
CA ALA A 62 -11.10 9.21 20.58
C ALA A 62 -9.88 8.28 20.37
N ARG A 63 -8.80 8.79 19.77
CA ARG A 63 -7.49 8.14 19.77
C ARG A 63 -6.68 8.82 20.86
N GLY A 64 -6.44 8.10 21.96
CA GLY A 64 -5.73 8.59 23.15
C GLY A 64 -4.67 9.64 22.82
N ARG A 65 -4.92 10.87 23.29
CA ARG A 65 -3.91 11.93 23.32
C ARG A 65 -2.85 11.53 24.34
N ASP A 66 -1.84 10.79 23.90
CA ASP A 66 -0.60 10.63 24.66
C ASP A 66 0.10 11.99 24.88
N ASP A 67 -0.25 12.99 24.07
CA ASP A 67 0.13 14.40 24.23
C ASP A 67 -0.44 15.03 25.53
N LEU A 68 -1.54 14.50 26.07
CA LEU A 68 -2.04 14.89 27.41
C LEU A 68 -1.33 14.15 28.54
N ILE A 69 -0.65 13.03 28.26
CA ILE A 69 0.20 12.33 29.24
C ILE A 69 1.49 13.11 29.45
N ALA A 70 2.02 13.76 28.40
CA ALA A 70 3.20 14.62 28.48
C ALA A 70 2.97 15.88 29.35
N VAL A 71 1.76 16.46 29.31
CA VAL A 71 1.41 17.66 30.11
C VAL A 71 1.23 17.35 31.60
N ARG A 72 0.91 16.09 31.96
CA ARG A 72 0.65 15.70 33.36
C ARG A 72 1.88 15.14 34.10
N LYS A 73 3.09 15.30 33.55
CA LYS A 73 4.33 14.84 34.20
C LYS A 73 5.04 15.95 35.01
N ASP A 74 4.57 17.19 34.87
CA ASP A 74 5.30 18.38 35.33
C ASP A 74 4.66 19.04 36.56
N ILE A 75 3.65 18.40 37.17
CA ILE A 75 2.97 18.87 38.38
C ILE A 75 3.59 18.16 39.59
N PRO A 76 4.23 18.88 40.53
CA PRO A 76 4.74 18.33 41.79
C PRO A 76 3.62 17.85 42.73
#